data_AF-A0A1M3QY31-F1
#
_entry.id   AF-A0A1M3QY31-F1
#
_cell.length_a   1.000
_cell.length_b   1.000
_cell.length_c   1.000
_cell.angle_alpha   90.00
_cell.angle_beta   90.00
_cell.angle_gamma   90.00
#
_symmetry.space_group_name_H-M   'P 1'
#
loop_
_entity.id
_entity.type
_entity.pdbx_description
1 polymer ?
#
loop_
_entity_poly.entity_id
_entity_poly.type
_entity_poly.pdbx_seq_one_letter_code
_entity_poly.pdbx_strand_id
1 'polypeptide(L)'
;MYIASGPLALTAQFVTTVANWLNPLQTLRLADQPAARQMLMNRIDINYNTSNTDYQNFQTELRTQWAFATGIRNVAISNGNECAIDQEYTPGSSLIYFNLDIKTRLLGDLLDMVNGSVISSWMGAASPFITYIVPGSNRFHATLDIRFLANGGSNQVFYINIAYTKKILWFVPATHTIANKTYNAPSGLLPLDTYPGGFYHIQDVDGFSNLLNNSVFSFSANFNVKRRFAYVHTPSALCIGGGNQTLTSTQYTARYIGATPPAAPFNTPFVNFTTAFNADGSVWDFENATTRRLNNEPHEWFFIRSANWLADELNRTGTDPGPVSNCTALCPPISITGPASLCTSATYSVPAITGATYIWTAIPGNSVTFSGTGNSRTATRNANYSGNVTLTVTITVNGCGSVTPTLPIVAGTATPGPISWTWNAPPNRVHLYVDAVPNATSYQWYLNGTLKSTTSSNTYDLPMSGNVSCGNFYYFGVKAVGSCGTSQESYVGATMPSCDEGLMISPNPAADNVKVELSAANVTIAAKTNSSTTAAIREVVVYDKLGVVRLRKKFSQANAVQTVSLSSLPNDVYTLQVFDGQTWRTGKIVVQH
;
A
#
# COMPACT_ATOMS: atom_id res chain seq x y z
N MET A 1 -2.62 18.84 35.59
CA MET A 1 -1.17 18.76 35.87
C MET A 1 -0.84 19.71 37.00
N TYR A 2 -0.28 19.23 38.12
CA TYR A 2 -0.04 20.04 39.33
C TYR A 2 1.46 20.07 39.63
N ILE A 3 2.04 21.27 39.76
CA ILE A 3 3.39 21.46 40.30
C ILE A 3 3.21 22.15 41.65
N ALA A 4 3.25 21.36 42.71
CA ALA A 4 3.16 21.91 44.05
C ALA A 4 4.51 22.51 44.48
N SER A 5 4.51 23.83 44.69
CA SER A 5 5.57 24.52 45.42
C SER A 5 5.47 24.19 46.91
N GLY A 6 6.56 23.68 47.49
CA GLY A 6 6.62 23.36 48.92
C GLY A 6 6.40 24.58 49.83
N PRO A 7 5.99 24.36 51.10
CA PRO A 7 5.82 25.45 52.05
C PRO A 7 7.19 25.98 52.48
N LEU A 8 7.72 26.94 51.72
CA LEU A 8 8.77 27.83 52.21
C LEU A 8 8.14 28.81 53.19
N ALA A 9 8.09 28.39 54.45
CA ALA A 9 7.70 29.25 55.54
C ALA A 9 8.70 30.40 55.69
N LEU A 10 8.15 31.60 55.84
CA LEU A 10 8.77 32.85 56.29
C LEU A 10 9.57 33.68 55.25
N THR A 11 8.95 34.83 54.96
CA THR A 11 9.48 36.11 54.48
C THR A 11 9.83 36.27 52.99
N ALA A 12 9.23 37.32 52.41
CA ALA A 12 9.35 37.83 51.04
C ALA A 12 8.90 36.90 49.89
N GLN A 13 7.67 37.13 49.40
CA GLN A 13 7.37 36.90 47.98
C GLN A 13 8.26 37.81 47.12
N PHE A 14 8.87 37.29 46.06
CA PHE A 14 8.83 37.83 44.69
C PHE A 14 9.67 36.95 43.75
N VAL A 15 9.04 36.29 42.78
CA VAL A 15 9.70 35.79 41.56
C VAL A 15 8.85 36.20 40.36
N THR A 16 9.27 37.29 39.75
CA THR A 16 8.82 37.84 38.47
C THR A 16 9.87 38.89 38.12
N THR A 17 10.51 38.90 36.94
CA THR A 17 10.09 38.42 35.62
C THR A 17 11.18 37.63 34.91
N VAL A 18 10.80 36.65 34.08
CA VAL A 18 11.54 36.29 32.86
C VAL A 18 10.48 36.04 31.79
N ALA A 19 10.12 37.12 31.10
CA ALA A 19 8.89 37.34 30.30
C ALA A 19 7.57 37.34 31.09
N ASN A 20 6.62 38.14 30.58
CA ASN A 20 5.22 38.08 30.97
C ASN A 20 4.54 36.84 30.36
N TRP A 21 3.25 36.66 30.67
CA TRP A 21 2.35 35.59 30.25
C TRP A 21 2.35 34.35 31.17
N LEU A 22 1.19 34.15 31.81
CA LEU A 22 0.84 33.04 32.70
C LEU A 22 1.78 32.86 33.89
N ASN A 23 1.57 33.70 34.92
CA ASN A 23 2.02 33.40 36.27
C ASN A 23 1.47 32.00 36.65
N PRO A 24 2.29 30.99 37.00
CA PRO A 24 1.80 29.64 37.26
C PRO A 24 0.75 29.58 38.38
N LEU A 25 0.76 30.58 39.29
CA LEU A 25 -0.27 30.77 40.31
C LEU A 25 -1.68 31.09 39.74
N GLN A 26 -1.78 31.65 38.54
CA GLN A 26 -3.08 31.91 37.87
C GLN A 26 -3.66 30.64 37.23
N THR A 27 -2.84 29.82 36.57
CA THR A 27 -3.27 28.51 36.06
C THR A 27 -3.58 27.53 37.20
N LEU A 28 -2.82 27.57 38.30
CA LEU A 28 -3.14 26.84 39.53
C LEU A 28 -4.52 27.24 40.09
N ARG A 29 -4.88 28.53 40.09
CA ARG A 29 -6.22 28.98 40.51
C ARG A 29 -7.35 28.40 39.66
N LEU A 30 -7.16 28.22 38.35
CA LEU A 30 -8.22 27.70 37.47
C LEU A 30 -8.48 26.21 37.76
N ALA A 31 -7.42 25.40 37.88
CA ALA A 31 -7.54 23.97 38.22
C ALA A 31 -8.11 23.73 39.63
N ASP A 32 -7.96 24.69 40.54
CA ASP A 32 -8.55 24.65 41.89
C ASP A 32 -9.94 25.32 42.00
N GLN A 33 -10.57 25.75 40.90
CA GLN A 33 -11.98 26.18 40.93
C GLN A 33 -12.93 24.99 41.16
N PRO A 34 -14.08 25.16 41.85
CA PRO A 34 -15.02 24.07 42.12
C PRO A 34 -15.42 23.26 40.88
N ALA A 35 -15.78 23.92 39.78
CA ALA A 35 -16.14 23.26 38.52
C ALA A 35 -14.98 22.48 37.89
N ALA A 36 -13.74 22.97 38.01
CA ALA A 36 -12.56 22.24 37.53
C ALA A 36 -12.30 21.00 38.39
N ARG A 37 -12.46 21.09 39.72
CA ARG A 37 -12.28 19.96 40.66
C ARG A 37 -13.24 18.81 40.37
N GLN A 38 -14.49 19.12 40.01
CA GLN A 38 -15.50 18.15 39.61
C GLN A 38 -15.12 17.34 38.34
N MET A 39 -14.22 17.88 37.50
CA MET A 39 -13.77 17.25 36.25
C MET A 39 -12.43 16.50 36.37
N LEU A 40 -11.75 16.55 37.53
CA LEU A 40 -10.40 16.02 37.71
C LEU A 40 -10.38 14.66 38.45
N MET A 41 -10.20 13.57 37.70
CA MET A 41 -10.15 12.20 38.23
C MET A 41 -8.90 11.86 39.07
N ASN A 42 -7.87 12.72 39.08
CA ASN A 42 -6.66 12.56 39.88
C ASN A 42 -6.19 13.93 40.41
N ARG A 43 -7.02 14.60 41.20
CA ARG A 43 -6.65 15.88 41.83
C ARG A 43 -5.70 15.60 43.00
N ILE A 44 -4.65 16.43 43.12
CA ILE A 44 -3.77 16.46 44.29
C ILE A 44 -4.22 17.60 45.21
N ASP A 45 -4.32 17.33 46.51
CA ASP A 45 -4.65 18.34 47.52
C ASP A 45 -3.42 19.14 47.99
N ILE A 46 -3.64 20.13 48.86
CA ILE A 46 -2.57 20.95 49.44
C ILE A 46 -1.57 20.16 50.31
N ASN A 47 -1.91 18.92 50.67
CA ASN A 47 -1.12 18.01 51.48
C ASN A 47 -0.47 16.89 50.64
N TYR A 48 -0.44 17.03 49.30
CA TYR A 48 0.13 16.08 48.35
C TYR A 48 -0.62 14.74 48.23
N ASN A 49 -1.83 14.62 48.77
CA ASN A 49 -2.65 13.42 48.66
C ASN A 49 -3.56 13.48 47.44
N THR A 50 -3.84 12.32 46.83
CA THR A 50 -4.85 12.22 45.77
C THR A 50 -6.25 12.31 46.38
N SER A 51 -7.02 13.32 45.98
CA SER A 51 -8.35 13.62 46.53
C SER A 51 -9.38 13.73 45.41
N ASN A 52 -10.10 12.63 45.19
CA ASN A 52 -11.04 12.48 44.07
C ASN A 52 -12.52 12.65 44.48
N THR A 53 -12.79 13.10 45.71
CA THR A 53 -14.15 13.20 46.28
C THR A 53 -15.07 14.11 45.47
N ASP A 54 -14.58 15.29 45.06
CA ASP A 54 -15.35 16.26 44.27
C ASP A 54 -15.79 15.65 42.91
N TYR A 55 -14.86 14.95 42.25
CA TYR A 55 -15.11 14.22 41.01
C TYR A 55 -16.08 13.05 41.22
N GLN A 56 -15.89 12.22 42.26
CA GLN A 56 -16.76 11.08 42.55
C GLN A 56 -18.20 11.50 42.86
N ASN A 57 -18.37 12.58 43.63
CA ASN A 57 -19.68 13.15 43.94
C ASN A 57 -20.36 13.67 42.68
N PHE A 58 -19.67 14.48 41.87
CA PHE A 58 -20.21 15.01 40.62
C PHE A 58 -20.55 13.90 39.62
N GLN A 59 -19.70 12.89 39.46
CA GLN A 59 -19.98 11.74 38.59
C GLN A 59 -21.18 10.92 39.09
N THR A 60 -21.38 10.80 40.41
CA THR A 60 -22.54 10.13 40.99
C THR A 60 -23.82 10.92 40.75
N GLU A 61 -23.80 12.23 40.98
CA GLU A 61 -24.92 13.14 40.70
C GLU A 61 -25.28 13.11 39.21
N LEU A 62 -24.30 13.31 38.33
CA LEU A 62 -24.45 13.26 36.88
C LEU A 62 -25.13 11.96 36.46
N ARG A 63 -24.63 10.79 36.88
CA ARG A 63 -25.19 9.47 36.53
C ARG A 63 -26.62 9.25 37.05
N THR A 64 -26.94 9.73 38.25
CA THR A 64 -28.21 9.42 38.93
C THR A 64 -29.34 10.41 38.63
N GLN A 65 -29.01 11.65 38.25
CA GLN A 65 -30.01 12.71 38.06
C GLN A 65 -30.04 13.30 36.65
N TRP A 66 -28.93 13.33 35.91
CA TRP A 66 -28.79 14.18 34.71
C TRP A 66 -28.44 13.44 33.42
N ALA A 67 -27.59 12.40 33.46
CA ALA A 67 -26.86 11.90 32.30
C ALA A 67 -27.73 11.30 31.20
N PHE A 68 -28.88 10.72 31.56
CA PHE A 68 -29.78 10.02 30.64
C PHE A 68 -31.25 10.24 31.01
N ALA A 69 -31.66 11.51 31.07
CA ALA A 69 -33.05 11.87 31.38
C ALA A 69 -34.05 11.12 30.47
N THR A 70 -34.99 10.42 31.09
CA THR A 70 -35.97 9.56 30.39
C THR A 70 -36.90 10.40 29.51
N GLY A 71 -37.02 10.01 28.23
CA GLY A 71 -37.83 10.74 27.24
C GLY A 71 -37.04 11.72 26.38
N ILE A 72 -35.74 11.88 26.58
CA ILE A 72 -34.84 12.65 25.70
C ILE A 72 -34.03 11.70 24.80
N ARG A 73 -33.96 12.00 23.50
CA ARG A 73 -33.08 11.30 22.55
C ARG A 73 -31.66 11.83 22.71
N ASN A 74 -30.84 11.12 23.49
CA ASN A 74 -29.45 11.50 23.73
C ASN A 74 -28.56 11.01 22.57
N VAL A 75 -27.80 11.93 21.99
CA VAL A 75 -26.85 11.69 20.89
C VAL A 75 -25.48 12.27 21.27
N ALA A 76 -24.40 11.75 20.68
CA ALA A 76 -23.04 12.22 21.00
C ALA A 76 -22.24 12.64 19.78
N ILE A 77 -21.35 13.61 19.99
CA ILE A 77 -20.38 14.08 19.02
C ILE A 77 -19.02 14.04 19.70
N SER A 78 -18.05 13.43 19.04
CA SER A 78 -16.67 13.40 19.53
C SER A 78 -15.72 13.96 18.48
N ASN A 79 -14.94 14.96 18.87
CA ASN A 79 -13.81 15.47 18.09
C ASN A 79 -12.61 14.50 18.06
N GLY A 80 -12.72 13.32 18.68
CA GLY A 80 -11.74 12.24 18.56
C GLY A 80 -11.84 11.52 17.23
N ASN A 81 -10.70 11.13 16.68
CA ASN A 81 -10.60 10.55 15.34
C ASN A 81 -11.29 9.18 15.24
N GLU A 82 -12.20 9.05 14.29
CA GLU A 82 -13.02 7.85 14.02
C GLU A 82 -12.16 6.60 13.79
N CYS A 83 -11.00 6.78 13.14
CA CYS A 83 -10.08 5.70 12.81
C CYS A 83 -9.07 5.35 13.91
N ALA A 84 -9.22 5.96 15.10
CA ALA A 84 -8.38 5.78 16.28
C ALA A 84 -6.91 6.21 16.11
N ILE A 85 -6.68 7.37 15.48
CA ILE A 85 -5.35 7.98 15.43
C ILE A 85 -5.04 8.73 16.73
N ASP A 86 -3.96 8.32 17.37
CA ASP A 86 -3.36 8.96 18.54
C ASP A 86 -3.00 10.44 18.25
N GLN A 87 -2.79 11.21 19.32
CA GLN A 87 -2.18 12.54 19.22
C GLN A 87 -0.75 12.44 18.68
N GLU A 88 -0.19 13.56 18.22
CA GLU A 88 1.10 13.63 17.52
C GLU A 88 2.34 13.25 18.36
N TYR A 89 2.17 12.92 19.64
CA TYR A 89 3.26 12.74 20.60
C TYR A 89 3.32 11.32 21.14
N THR A 90 4.55 10.81 21.27
CA THR A 90 4.81 9.49 21.84
C THR A 90 4.63 9.50 23.37
N PRO A 91 4.02 8.45 23.96
CA PRO A 91 3.96 8.28 25.42
C PRO A 91 5.33 8.41 26.07
N GLY A 92 5.41 9.11 27.20
CA GLY A 92 6.67 9.35 27.92
C GLY A 92 7.57 10.47 27.38
N SER A 93 7.20 11.15 26.29
CA SER A 93 7.96 12.31 25.78
C SER A 93 7.74 13.57 26.63
N SER A 94 8.70 14.51 26.60
CA SER A 94 8.57 15.81 27.28
C SER A 94 7.42 16.63 26.70
N LEU A 95 6.48 17.01 27.57
CA LEU A 95 5.40 17.99 27.32
C LEU A 95 5.94 19.41 27.47
N ILE A 96 6.65 19.69 28.56
CA ILE A 96 7.33 20.97 28.79
C ILE A 96 8.78 20.65 29.16
N TYR A 97 9.72 21.13 28.36
CA TYR A 97 11.15 21.09 28.65
C TYR A 97 11.69 22.51 28.65
N PHE A 98 12.40 22.87 29.72
CA PHE A 98 13.10 24.12 29.87
C PHE A 98 14.49 23.83 30.44
N ASN A 99 15.53 24.30 29.76
CA ASN A 99 16.90 24.24 30.24
C ASN A 99 17.57 25.59 30.08
N LEU A 100 17.95 26.19 31.20
CA LEU A 100 18.54 27.51 31.32
C LEU A 100 19.97 27.41 31.87
N ASP A 101 20.86 28.13 31.22
CA ASP A 101 22.26 28.29 31.60
C ASP A 101 22.66 29.77 31.54
N ILE A 102 22.91 30.35 32.71
CA ILE A 102 23.44 31.71 32.87
C ILE A 102 24.84 31.58 33.46
N LYS A 103 25.82 32.24 32.85
CA LYS A 103 27.21 32.29 33.34
C LYS A 103 27.71 33.72 33.30
N THR A 104 28.46 34.15 34.32
CA THR A 104 29.23 35.38 34.23
C THR A 104 30.36 35.24 33.21
N ARG A 105 30.73 36.40 32.65
CA ARG A 105 31.94 36.61 31.85
C ARG A 105 32.94 37.40 32.71
N LEU A 106 34.17 37.56 32.24
CA LEU A 106 35.25 38.23 33.00
C LEU A 106 34.84 39.58 33.61
N LEU A 107 34.05 40.42 32.91
CA LEU A 107 33.57 41.68 33.47
C LEU A 107 32.57 41.46 34.63
N GLY A 108 31.70 40.45 34.52
CA GLY A 108 30.80 40.03 35.60
C GLY A 108 31.56 39.46 36.80
N ASP A 109 32.54 38.59 36.57
CA ASP A 109 33.40 38.02 37.61
C ASP A 109 34.13 39.11 38.43
N LEU A 110 34.53 40.20 37.77
CA LEU A 110 35.17 41.37 38.39
C LEU A 110 34.16 42.27 39.12
N LEU A 111 32.96 42.46 38.58
CA LEU A 111 31.89 43.21 39.26
C LEU A 111 31.37 42.45 40.50
N ASP A 112 31.35 41.11 40.45
CA ASP A 112 31.01 40.22 41.58
C ASP A 112 31.97 40.38 42.78
N MET A 113 33.21 40.81 42.53
CA MET A 113 34.20 41.12 43.58
C MET A 113 33.96 42.45 44.29
N VAL A 114 33.16 43.36 43.73
CA VAL A 114 32.94 44.71 44.28
C VAL A 114 31.54 44.84 44.88
N ASN A 115 30.53 44.33 44.18
CA ASN A 115 29.11 44.55 44.51
C ASN A 115 28.39 43.30 45.05
N GLY A 116 29.11 42.18 45.27
CA GLY A 116 28.49 40.88 45.51
C GLY A 116 27.85 40.31 44.24
N SER A 117 27.07 39.22 44.37
CA SER A 117 26.58 38.45 43.22
C SER A 117 25.68 39.27 42.28
N VAL A 118 26.23 39.69 41.15
CA VAL A 118 25.56 40.45 40.08
C VAL A 118 24.49 39.57 39.42
N ILE A 119 24.63 38.24 39.43
CA ILE A 119 23.54 37.32 39.04
C ILE A 119 22.32 37.51 39.94
N SER A 120 22.48 37.52 41.26
CA SER A 120 21.32 37.71 42.17
C SER A 120 20.69 39.10 42.04
N SER A 121 21.52 40.14 41.85
CA SER A 121 21.04 41.50 41.58
C SER A 121 20.26 41.60 40.27
N TRP A 122 20.70 40.89 39.22
CA TRP A 122 19.97 40.80 37.95
C TRP A 122 18.66 40.01 38.07
N MET A 123 18.64 38.93 38.86
CA MET A 123 17.44 38.13 39.13
C MET A 123 16.44 38.80 40.10
N GLY A 124 16.73 39.99 40.61
CA GLY A 124 15.88 40.71 41.58
C GLY A 124 15.74 40.00 42.94
N ALA A 125 16.62 39.04 43.25
CA ALA A 125 16.50 38.19 44.43
C ALA A 125 17.53 38.59 45.51
N ALA A 126 17.05 38.89 46.72
CA ALA A 126 17.91 39.02 47.89
C ALA A 126 18.58 37.66 48.17
N SER A 127 19.88 37.56 47.91
CA SER A 127 20.61 36.30 47.92
C SER A 127 20.67 35.65 49.31
N PRO A 128 20.11 34.43 49.52
CA PRO A 128 20.48 33.60 50.66
C PRO A 128 21.86 32.92 50.46
N PHE A 129 22.42 32.99 49.24
CA PHE A 129 23.74 32.47 48.93
C PHE A 129 24.79 33.43 49.49
N ILE A 130 25.58 32.91 50.44
CA ILE A 130 26.52 33.68 51.23
C ILE A 130 27.44 34.51 50.33
N THR A 131 27.50 35.80 50.64
CA THR A 131 28.27 36.85 49.97
C THR A 131 29.78 36.71 50.19
N TYR A 132 30.33 35.54 49.87
CA TYR A 132 31.77 35.36 49.77
C TYR A 132 32.29 36.13 48.55
N ILE A 133 32.83 37.33 48.85
CA ILE A 133 33.57 38.22 47.95
C ILE A 133 34.92 37.56 47.61
N VAL A 134 34.82 36.42 46.92
CA VAL A 134 35.93 35.59 46.47
C VAL A 134 35.94 35.67 44.95
N PRO A 135 37.07 36.02 44.31
CA PRO A 135 37.17 36.13 42.85
C PRO A 135 36.79 34.82 42.16
N GLY A 136 36.20 34.92 40.96
CA GLY A 136 35.88 33.76 40.14
C GLY A 136 34.52 33.81 39.46
N SER A 137 34.28 32.87 38.55
CA SER A 137 33.07 32.84 37.72
C SER A 137 31.87 32.17 38.40
N ASN A 138 30.68 32.73 38.20
CA ASN A 138 29.41 32.23 38.69
C ASN A 138 28.56 31.64 37.56
N ARG A 139 27.86 30.54 37.83
CA ARG A 139 26.91 29.89 36.92
C ARG A 139 25.61 29.58 37.66
N PHE A 140 24.49 30.01 37.10
CA PHE A 140 23.16 29.56 37.47
C PHE A 140 22.65 28.60 36.40
N HIS A 141 22.21 27.42 36.81
CA HIS A 141 21.67 26.38 35.94
C HIS A 141 20.29 25.96 36.46
N ALA A 142 19.31 25.91 35.56
CA ALA A 142 17.97 25.45 35.90
C ALA A 142 17.41 24.57 34.77
N THR A 143 17.07 23.32 35.08
CA THR A 143 16.34 22.42 34.19
C THR A 143 14.99 22.07 34.81
N LEU A 144 13.94 22.13 34.00
CA LEU A 144 12.61 21.63 34.28
C LEU A 144 12.20 20.73 33.11
N ASP A 145 11.88 19.48 33.40
CA ASP A 145 11.38 18.51 32.42
C ASP A 145 10.10 17.88 32.96
N ILE A 146 9.00 18.13 32.26
CA ILE A 146 7.68 17.60 32.56
C ILE A 146 7.27 16.74 31.37
N ARG A 147 7.01 15.46 31.64
CA ARG A 147 6.77 14.45 30.61
C ARG A 147 5.34 13.95 30.65
N PHE A 148 4.84 13.60 29.47
CA PHE A 148 3.65 12.76 29.37
C PHE A 148 3.88 11.44 30.10
N LEU A 149 2.78 10.82 30.50
CA LEU A 149 2.79 9.46 31.02
C LEU A 149 3.21 8.47 29.90
N ALA A 150 3.92 7.41 30.26
CA ALA A 150 4.30 6.32 29.36
C ALA A 150 3.31 5.15 29.47
N ASN A 151 3.32 4.24 28.49
CA ASN A 151 2.58 2.98 28.56
C ASN A 151 2.98 2.17 29.80
N GLY A 152 2.01 1.90 30.69
CA GLY A 152 2.23 1.20 31.95
C GLY A 152 2.74 2.07 33.11
N GLY A 153 2.89 3.38 32.90
CA GLY A 153 3.38 4.32 33.91
C GLY A 153 4.85 4.11 34.30
N SER A 154 5.19 4.35 35.57
CA SER A 154 6.55 4.23 36.14
C SER A 154 7.66 5.11 35.53
N ASN A 155 7.41 5.82 34.43
CA ASN A 155 8.34 6.79 33.87
C ASN A 155 8.46 8.04 34.76
N GLN A 156 9.59 8.74 34.65
CA GLN A 156 9.72 10.11 35.16
C GLN A 156 8.68 11.00 34.48
N VAL A 157 7.85 11.67 35.27
CA VAL A 157 6.85 12.66 34.81
C VAL A 157 7.22 14.08 35.19
N PHE A 158 8.06 14.24 36.22
CA PHE A 158 8.57 15.54 36.63
C PHE A 158 10.03 15.43 37.08
N TYR A 159 10.85 16.33 36.59
CA TYR A 159 12.22 16.57 37.03
C TYR A 159 12.47 18.07 37.13
N ILE A 160 13.05 18.49 38.24
CA ILE A 160 13.56 19.85 38.41
C ILE A 160 14.95 19.81 39.04
N ASN A 161 15.88 20.52 38.43
CA ASN A 161 17.21 20.78 38.96
C ASN A 161 17.46 22.28 38.91
N ILE A 162 17.79 22.89 40.04
CA ILE A 162 18.21 24.28 40.14
C ILE A 162 19.51 24.28 40.95
N ALA A 163 20.61 24.72 40.32
CA ALA A 163 21.93 24.69 40.90
C ALA A 163 22.68 25.99 40.63
N TYR A 164 23.38 26.49 41.66
CA TYR A 164 24.31 27.60 41.55
C TYR A 164 25.73 27.06 41.72
N THR A 165 26.65 27.44 40.85
CA THR A 165 28.07 27.03 40.89
C THR A 165 28.97 28.25 40.87
N LYS A 166 29.83 28.41 41.88
CA LYS A 166 30.89 29.40 41.91
C LYS A 166 32.25 28.72 41.74
N LYS A 167 33.04 29.13 40.74
CA LYS A 167 34.43 28.68 40.58
C LYS A 167 35.36 29.62 41.33
N ILE A 168 35.71 29.28 42.55
CA ILE A 168 36.69 30.01 43.38
C ILE A 168 38.01 30.11 42.62
N LEU A 169 38.51 31.34 42.45
CA LEU A 169 39.70 31.70 41.67
C LEU A 169 39.69 31.11 40.25
N TRP A 170 38.50 30.95 39.63
CA TRP A 170 38.28 30.29 38.33
C TRP A 170 38.65 28.80 38.25
N PHE A 171 39.35 28.24 39.24
CA PHE A 171 39.85 26.87 39.24
C PHE A 171 39.01 25.88 40.06
N VAL A 172 38.51 26.27 41.24
CA VAL A 172 37.86 25.34 42.19
C VAL A 172 36.34 25.50 42.18
N PRO A 173 35.56 24.58 41.58
CA PRO A 173 34.10 24.67 41.57
C PRO A 173 33.48 24.28 42.91
N ALA A 174 32.66 25.17 43.47
CA ALA A 174 31.74 24.90 44.56
C ALA A 174 30.29 25.02 44.04
N THR A 175 29.52 23.93 44.10
CA THR A 175 28.13 23.88 43.62
C THR A 175 27.17 23.75 44.79
N HIS A 176 26.20 24.65 44.88
CA HIS A 176 25.06 24.58 45.79
C HIS A 176 23.79 24.23 45.01
N THR A 177 23.19 23.09 45.34
CA THR A 177 21.92 22.65 44.72
C THR A 177 20.75 23.22 45.53
N ILE A 178 19.92 24.04 44.89
CA ILE A 178 18.74 24.69 45.50
C ILE A 178 17.55 23.74 45.47
N ALA A 179 17.34 23.07 44.34
CA ALA A 179 16.33 22.05 44.16
C ALA A 179 16.90 20.92 43.30
N ASN A 180 16.70 19.67 43.71
CA ASN A 180 16.88 18.50 42.86
C ASN A 180 15.82 17.49 43.26
N LYS A 181 14.76 17.41 42.46
CA LYS A 181 13.59 16.57 42.71
C LYS A 181 13.21 15.86 41.41
N THR A 182 12.95 14.57 41.52
CA THR A 182 12.38 13.75 40.47
C THR A 182 11.16 13.02 41.02
N TYR A 183 10.08 12.96 40.25
CA TYR A 183 8.89 12.17 40.55
C TYR A 183 8.55 11.30 39.35
N ASN A 184 8.32 10.02 39.63
CA ASN A 184 7.90 9.03 38.65
C ASN A 184 6.39 8.79 38.81
N ALA A 185 5.73 8.44 37.71
CA ALA A 185 4.34 8.04 37.75
C ALA A 185 4.16 6.72 38.53
N PRO A 186 3.01 6.50 39.19
CA PRO A 186 2.60 5.17 39.61
C PRO A 186 2.58 4.17 38.44
N SER A 187 2.79 2.89 38.75
CA SER A 187 2.68 1.78 37.81
C SER A 187 1.23 1.51 37.41
N GLY A 188 1.01 1.03 36.18
CA GLY A 188 -0.31 0.59 35.69
C GLY A 188 -1.21 1.70 35.15
N LEU A 189 -0.73 2.95 35.10
CA LEU A 189 -1.46 4.05 34.49
C LEU A 189 -1.36 4.02 32.95
N LEU A 190 -2.42 4.48 32.28
CA LEU A 190 -2.51 4.59 30.82
C LEU A 190 -2.14 6.01 30.35
N PRO A 191 -1.43 6.19 29.23
CA PRO A 191 -1.02 7.49 28.71
C PRO A 191 -2.19 8.23 28.05
N LEU A 192 -3.12 8.71 28.87
CA LEU A 192 -4.35 9.35 28.41
C LEU A 192 -4.08 10.52 27.45
N ASP A 193 -3.10 11.37 27.75
CA ASP A 193 -2.81 12.59 26.98
C ASP A 193 -2.47 12.34 25.49
N THR A 194 -2.05 11.11 25.14
CA THR A 194 -1.67 10.72 23.76
C THR A 194 -2.77 10.01 22.98
N TYR A 195 -3.85 9.55 23.60
CA TYR A 195 -4.89 8.77 22.92
C TYR A 195 -5.82 9.62 22.02
N PRO A 196 -6.59 8.99 21.10
CA PRO A 196 -7.52 9.68 20.22
C PRO A 196 -8.61 10.38 21.03
N GLY A 197 -8.90 11.63 20.68
CA GLY A 197 -9.78 12.52 21.43
C GLY A 197 -9.71 13.95 20.96
N GLY A 198 -10.74 14.73 21.28
CA GLY A 198 -10.73 16.18 21.03
C GLY A 198 -9.56 16.83 21.75
N PHE A 199 -8.72 17.54 21.02
CA PHE A 199 -7.50 18.14 21.57
C PHE A 199 -7.72 19.58 22.03
N TYR A 200 -6.93 20.04 22.99
CA TYR A 200 -6.79 21.47 23.29
C TYR A 200 -5.47 21.99 22.70
N HIS A 201 -5.46 23.21 22.16
CA HIS A 201 -4.26 23.86 21.63
C HIS A 201 -3.82 25.00 22.55
N ILE A 202 -2.55 24.98 22.96
CA ILE A 202 -1.92 26.07 23.71
C ILE A 202 -1.23 26.99 22.70
N GLN A 203 -1.61 28.28 22.72
CA GLN A 203 -1.02 29.32 21.87
C GLN A 203 0.50 29.47 22.06
N ASP A 204 1.18 29.95 21.02
CA ASP A 204 2.61 30.21 21.00
C ASP A 204 3.10 31.03 22.21
N VAL A 205 4.07 30.46 22.94
CA VAL A 205 4.99 31.23 23.79
C VAL A 205 6.28 31.43 22.99
N ASP A 206 6.20 32.31 22.00
CA ASP A 206 7.35 32.67 21.17
C ASP A 206 8.38 33.51 21.94
N GLY A 207 9.66 33.28 21.64
CA GLY A 207 10.70 34.27 21.87
C GLY A 207 11.40 34.27 23.24
N PHE A 208 12.08 33.18 23.62
CA PHE A 208 13.19 33.22 24.59
C PHE A 208 14.59 33.20 23.97
N SER A 209 14.73 33.69 22.74
CA SER A 209 15.98 33.72 21.98
C SER A 209 16.76 35.05 22.17
N ASN A 210 17.94 34.93 22.78
CA ASN A 210 19.09 35.84 22.67
C ASN A 210 19.01 37.29 23.21
N LEU A 211 17.94 37.72 23.89
CA LEU A 211 17.81 39.11 24.38
C LEU A 211 18.81 39.59 25.45
N LEU A 212 19.68 38.73 25.99
CA LEU A 212 20.46 39.01 27.22
C LEU A 212 21.96 38.67 27.19
N ASN A 213 22.52 38.27 26.04
CA ASN A 213 23.97 38.05 25.93
C ASN A 213 24.70 39.41 25.88
N ASN A 214 25.52 39.72 26.88
CA ASN A 214 26.23 41.01 26.99
C ASN A 214 27.69 40.85 27.47
N SER A 215 28.38 41.93 27.84
CA SER A 215 29.77 41.87 28.33
C SER A 215 29.92 41.25 29.74
N VAL A 216 28.83 41.21 30.51
CA VAL A 216 28.76 40.75 31.91
C VAL A 216 28.37 39.28 32.01
N PHE A 217 27.46 38.81 31.17
CA PHE A 217 26.89 37.47 31.20
C PHE A 217 26.77 36.82 29.81
N SER A 218 26.85 35.49 29.79
CA SER A 218 26.28 34.67 28.71
C SER A 218 25.00 33.98 29.17
N PHE A 219 23.99 34.00 28.31
CA PHE A 219 22.69 33.38 28.49
C PHE A 219 22.46 32.34 27.39
N SER A 220 22.03 31.14 27.79
CA SER A 220 21.56 30.08 26.90
C SER A 220 20.30 29.48 27.48
N ALA A 221 19.24 29.40 26.67
CA ALA A 221 18.00 28.73 27.03
C ALA A 221 17.57 27.80 25.89
N ASN A 222 17.08 26.61 26.24
CA ASN A 222 16.35 25.72 25.36
C ASN A 222 14.96 25.51 25.96
N PHE A 223 13.92 25.74 25.16
CA PHE A 223 12.53 25.62 25.56
C PHE A 223 11.78 24.81 24.50
N ASN A 224 11.05 23.78 24.93
CA ASN A 224 10.17 22.98 24.08
C ASN A 224 8.85 22.78 24.82
N VAL A 225 7.74 23.09 24.16
CA VAL A 225 6.40 22.80 24.66
C VAL A 225 5.62 22.07 23.59
N LYS A 226 4.97 20.97 23.98
CA LYS A 226 3.97 20.28 23.15
C LYS A 226 2.64 21.00 23.31
N ARG A 227 2.08 21.41 22.18
CA ARG A 227 1.01 22.41 22.13
C ARG A 227 -0.38 21.78 22.07
N ARG A 228 -0.45 20.53 21.59
CA ARG A 228 -1.67 19.72 21.56
C ARG A 228 -1.64 18.68 22.68
N PHE A 229 -2.79 18.37 23.27
CA PHE A 229 -2.96 17.19 24.13
C PHE A 229 -4.42 16.77 24.12
N ALA A 230 -4.69 15.48 24.33
CA ALA A 230 -6.05 14.98 24.40
C ALA A 230 -6.78 15.59 25.61
N TYR A 231 -7.82 16.38 25.37
CA TYR A 231 -8.62 17.02 26.42
C TYR A 231 -9.84 16.16 26.78
N VAL A 232 -10.55 15.62 25.77
CA VAL A 232 -11.59 14.61 25.95
C VAL A 232 -11.39 13.46 24.98
N HIS A 233 -11.07 12.27 25.50
CA HIS A 233 -10.88 11.05 24.71
C HIS A 233 -12.15 10.59 24.00
N THR A 234 -12.00 9.96 22.85
CA THR A 234 -13.10 9.36 22.09
C THR A 234 -14.00 8.46 22.96
N PRO A 235 -13.49 7.46 23.70
CA PRO A 235 -14.34 6.63 24.54
C PRO A 235 -15.00 7.38 25.71
N SER A 236 -14.40 8.47 26.19
CA SER A 236 -14.98 9.32 27.24
C SER A 236 -16.15 10.14 26.70
N ALA A 237 -15.98 10.78 25.54
CA ALA A 237 -17.04 11.53 24.86
C ALA A 237 -18.24 10.65 24.49
N LEU A 238 -17.98 9.39 24.10
CA LEU A 238 -19.01 8.43 23.72
C LEU A 238 -19.55 7.58 24.90
N CYS A 239 -19.12 7.86 26.13
CA CYS A 239 -19.51 7.14 27.35
C CYS A 239 -19.41 5.60 27.22
N ILE A 240 -18.30 5.12 26.66
CA ILE A 240 -18.09 3.71 26.35
C ILE A 240 -18.09 2.85 27.61
N GLY A 241 -18.90 1.79 27.60
CA GLY A 241 -19.11 0.94 28.77
C GLY A 241 -19.88 1.60 29.91
N GLY A 242 -20.59 2.71 29.63
CA GLY A 242 -21.49 3.39 30.56
C GLY A 242 -20.83 3.91 31.84
N GLY A 243 -19.50 4.10 31.83
CA GLY A 243 -18.73 4.48 33.02
C GLY A 243 -18.66 3.40 34.11
N ASN A 244 -19.10 2.16 33.82
CA ASN A 244 -19.07 1.01 34.73
C ASN A 244 -17.99 -0.02 34.34
N GLN A 245 -17.55 -0.03 33.08
CA GLN A 245 -16.44 -0.85 32.63
C GLN A 245 -15.09 -0.15 32.85
N THR A 246 -14.06 -0.92 33.23
CA THR A 246 -12.69 -0.41 33.22
C THR A 246 -12.18 -0.38 31.78
N LEU A 247 -11.86 0.81 31.27
CA LEU A 247 -11.31 0.99 29.93
C LEU A 247 -9.81 0.68 29.93
N THR A 248 -9.36 -0.12 28.97
CA THR A 248 -7.95 -0.43 28.74
C THR A 248 -7.43 0.28 27.49
N SER A 249 -6.12 0.20 27.21
CA SER A 249 -5.54 0.72 25.97
C SER A 249 -6.33 0.29 24.72
N THR A 250 -6.85 -0.94 24.69
CA THR A 250 -7.66 -1.47 23.59
C THR A 250 -8.92 -0.64 23.32
N GLN A 251 -9.57 -0.09 24.35
CA GLN A 251 -10.75 0.78 24.18
C GLN A 251 -10.37 2.21 23.79
N TYR A 252 -9.21 2.71 24.25
CA TYR A 252 -8.73 4.02 23.84
C TYR A 252 -8.24 4.03 22.38
N THR A 253 -7.64 2.94 21.90
CA THR A 253 -7.24 2.77 20.50
C THR A 253 -8.30 2.05 19.64
N ALA A 254 -9.56 1.98 20.11
CA ALA A 254 -10.66 1.40 19.34
C ALA A 254 -11.26 2.42 18.37
N ARG A 255 -11.72 1.93 17.21
CA ARG A 255 -12.42 2.73 16.20
C ARG A 255 -13.89 2.81 16.54
N TYR A 256 -14.42 4.02 16.59
CA TYR A 256 -15.81 4.28 16.95
C TYR A 256 -16.52 4.93 15.77
N ILE A 257 -17.13 4.08 14.94
CA ILE A 257 -17.97 4.48 13.80
C ILE A 257 -19.43 4.41 14.23
N GLY A 258 -20.20 5.50 14.05
CA GLY A 258 -21.63 5.53 14.40
C GLY A 258 -22.42 4.41 13.72
N ALA A 259 -22.06 4.12 12.46
CA ALA A 259 -22.68 3.07 11.65
C ALA A 259 -22.42 1.64 12.09
N THR A 260 -21.39 1.40 12.91
CA THR A 260 -21.09 0.09 13.47
C THR A 260 -20.79 0.22 14.97
N PRO A 261 -21.82 0.54 15.77
CA PRO A 261 -21.62 0.91 17.17
C PRO A 261 -21.05 -0.27 17.97
N PRO A 262 -20.23 0.01 19.00
CA PRO A 262 -19.60 -1.05 19.80
C PRO A 262 -20.65 -1.87 20.55
N ALA A 263 -20.42 -3.18 20.65
CA ALA A 263 -21.31 -4.11 21.35
C ALA A 263 -21.06 -4.12 22.87
N ALA A 264 -22.04 -4.61 23.62
CA ALA A 264 -21.90 -4.85 25.06
C ALA A 264 -20.70 -5.79 25.37
N PRO A 265 -19.95 -5.58 26.47
CA PRO A 265 -20.22 -4.62 27.55
C PRO A 265 -19.67 -3.21 27.29
N PHE A 266 -19.01 -2.96 26.15
CA PHE A 266 -18.39 -1.67 25.81
C PHE A 266 -19.27 -0.84 24.86
N ASN A 267 -20.58 -1.04 24.87
CA ASN A 267 -21.49 -0.23 24.08
C ASN A 267 -21.56 1.20 24.61
N THR A 268 -22.03 2.10 23.75
CA THR A 268 -22.43 3.46 24.15
C THR A 268 -23.88 3.45 24.67
N PRO A 269 -24.25 4.35 25.61
CA PRO A 269 -25.63 4.61 25.99
C PRO A 269 -26.35 5.62 25.08
N PHE A 270 -25.65 6.25 24.13
CA PHE A 270 -26.24 7.19 23.19
C PHE A 270 -27.02 6.46 22.07
N VAL A 271 -28.11 7.06 21.59
CA VAL A 271 -28.96 6.50 20.53
C VAL A 271 -28.23 6.49 19.19
N ASN A 272 -27.44 7.53 18.93
CA ASN A 272 -26.56 7.64 17.77
C ASN A 272 -25.35 8.53 18.13
N PHE A 273 -24.26 8.40 17.38
CA PHE A 273 -23.10 9.27 17.55
C PHE A 273 -22.29 9.48 16.26
N THR A 274 -21.46 10.53 16.26
CA THR A 274 -20.42 10.74 15.25
C THR A 274 -19.08 11.06 15.89
N THR A 275 -18.01 10.82 15.14
CA THR A 275 -16.60 11.06 15.51
C THR A 275 -15.94 11.98 14.47
N ALA A 276 -14.71 12.44 14.69
CA ALA A 276 -13.97 13.24 13.72
C ALA A 276 -13.46 12.37 12.57
N PHE A 277 -13.71 12.74 11.31
CA PHE A 277 -13.15 12.04 10.14
C PHE A 277 -12.95 13.00 8.97
N ASN A 278 -11.68 13.20 8.60
CA ASN A 278 -11.25 14.03 7.47
C ASN A 278 -10.75 13.11 6.35
N ALA A 279 -11.63 12.70 5.45
CA ALA A 279 -11.40 11.60 4.48
C ALA A 279 -10.19 11.80 3.53
N ASP A 280 -9.77 13.04 3.34
CA ASP A 280 -8.70 13.50 2.47
C ASP A 280 -7.35 13.70 3.19
N GLY A 281 -7.34 13.60 4.52
CA GLY A 281 -6.21 13.96 5.37
C GLY A 281 -5.86 15.46 5.32
N SER A 282 -6.78 16.31 4.86
CA SER A 282 -6.63 17.76 5.02
C SER A 282 -7.03 18.14 6.43
N VAL A 283 -6.08 18.75 7.14
CA VAL A 283 -6.30 19.33 8.46
C VAL A 283 -6.01 20.81 8.29
N TRP A 284 -6.90 21.66 8.83
CA TRP A 284 -6.54 23.04 9.12
C TRP A 284 -5.56 23.05 10.29
N ASP A 285 -4.31 22.74 9.99
CA ASP A 285 -3.22 22.81 10.93
C ASP A 285 -2.75 24.27 11.04
N PHE A 286 -2.81 24.83 12.25
CA PHE A 286 -2.33 26.18 12.57
C PHE A 286 -0.82 26.34 12.44
N GLU A 287 -0.06 25.25 12.39
CA GLU A 287 1.40 25.24 12.47
C GLU A 287 2.07 24.63 11.24
N ASN A 288 1.45 23.66 10.54
CA ASN A 288 2.02 23.12 9.30
C ASN A 288 1.05 22.39 8.36
N ALA A 289 0.70 23.02 7.23
CA ALA A 289 -0.22 22.45 6.23
C ALA A 289 0.34 21.27 5.38
N THR A 290 1.52 20.74 5.69
CA THR A 290 2.25 19.81 4.80
C THR A 290 2.17 18.33 5.17
N THR A 291 1.88 17.98 6.43
CA THR A 291 1.72 16.57 6.84
C THR A 291 0.26 16.14 6.83
N ARG A 292 -0.20 15.60 5.69
CA ARG A 292 -1.53 14.95 5.60
C ARG A 292 -1.62 13.81 6.61
N ARG A 293 -2.39 14.01 7.67
CA ARG A 293 -2.73 12.99 8.66
C ARG A 293 -4.19 13.13 9.02
N LEU A 294 -4.87 12.00 9.16
CA LEU A 294 -6.28 11.92 9.50
C LEU A 294 -6.40 12.21 11.01
N ASN A 295 -6.24 13.46 11.42
CA ASN A 295 -6.05 13.81 12.84
C ASN A 295 -7.37 13.85 13.64
N ASN A 296 -7.21 13.97 14.95
CA ASN A 296 -8.24 14.46 15.86
C ASN A 296 -8.58 15.94 15.55
N GLU A 297 -9.69 16.43 16.10
CA GLU A 297 -10.16 17.82 15.98
C GLU A 297 -10.01 18.57 17.32
N PRO A 298 -9.90 19.92 17.32
CA PRO A 298 -10.01 20.73 18.52
C PRO A 298 -11.33 20.48 19.28
N HIS A 299 -11.26 20.36 20.61
CA HIS A 299 -12.41 20.01 21.46
C HIS A 299 -13.54 21.06 21.43
N GLU A 300 -13.20 22.34 21.38
CA GLU A 300 -14.18 23.43 21.48
C GLU A 300 -14.90 23.72 20.14
N TRP A 301 -14.58 22.98 19.08
CA TRP A 301 -14.88 23.36 17.70
C TRP A 301 -15.86 22.40 17.00
N PHE A 302 -16.65 22.97 16.10
CA PHE A 302 -17.69 22.25 15.38
C PHE A 302 -17.39 22.23 13.88
N PHE A 303 -17.01 21.05 13.38
CA PHE A 303 -16.58 20.85 11.99
C PHE A 303 -17.74 20.51 11.07
N ILE A 304 -17.58 20.76 9.77
CA ILE A 304 -18.67 20.63 8.78
C ILE A 304 -19.26 19.22 8.71
N ARG A 305 -18.46 18.16 8.94
CA ARG A 305 -18.97 16.78 9.03
C ARG A 305 -19.91 16.61 10.23
N SER A 306 -19.45 17.01 11.42
CA SER A 306 -20.22 16.93 12.68
C SER A 306 -21.46 17.82 12.65
N ALA A 307 -21.39 18.96 11.96
CA ALA A 307 -22.50 19.89 11.77
C ALA A 307 -23.57 19.35 10.82
N ASN A 308 -23.18 18.86 9.65
CA ASN A 308 -24.11 18.22 8.71
C ASN A 308 -24.74 16.98 9.35
N TRP A 309 -23.94 16.16 10.05
CA TRP A 309 -24.45 15.01 10.79
C TRP A 309 -25.49 15.39 11.84
N LEU A 310 -25.25 16.44 12.63
CA LEU A 310 -26.22 16.89 13.64
C LEU A 310 -27.50 17.44 12.98
N ALA A 311 -27.37 18.16 11.86
CA ALA A 311 -28.53 18.64 11.11
C ALA A 311 -29.36 17.48 10.53
N ASP A 312 -28.70 16.44 10.01
CA ASP A 312 -29.36 15.21 9.55
C ASP A 312 -30.00 14.46 10.72
N GLU A 313 -29.33 14.37 11.88
CA GLU A 313 -29.79 13.72 13.11
C GLU A 313 -31.03 14.40 13.74
N LEU A 314 -31.16 15.72 13.58
CA LEU A 314 -32.33 16.49 14.03
C LEU A 314 -33.58 16.23 13.18
N ASN A 315 -33.43 16.01 11.87
CA ASN A 315 -34.55 15.81 10.93
C ASN A 315 -35.10 14.36 10.93
N ARG A 316 -34.73 13.55 11.93
CA ARG A 316 -34.49 12.12 11.71
C ARG A 316 -35.51 11.20 12.35
N THR A 317 -36.36 10.59 11.53
CA THR A 317 -37.48 9.75 11.98
C THR A 317 -37.17 8.24 12.12
N GLY A 318 -35.90 7.81 12.01
CA GLY A 318 -35.52 6.38 12.04
C GLY A 318 -34.07 6.04 12.42
N THR A 319 -33.71 4.76 12.30
CA THR A 319 -32.49 4.11 12.84
C THR A 319 -31.43 3.71 11.80
N ASP A 320 -31.40 4.39 10.64
CA ASP A 320 -30.26 4.34 9.71
C ASP A 320 -28.91 4.60 10.44
N PRO A 321 -27.78 4.00 10.05
CA PRO A 321 -26.63 3.92 10.97
C PRO A 321 -25.81 5.21 11.12
N GLY A 322 -26.11 6.28 10.38
CA GLY A 322 -25.25 7.45 10.31
C GLY A 322 -24.03 7.24 9.38
N PRO A 323 -23.06 8.16 9.36
CA PRO A 323 -22.04 8.21 8.33
C PRO A 323 -21.02 7.09 8.49
N VAL A 324 -20.88 6.27 7.45
CA VAL A 324 -19.86 5.23 7.35
C VAL A 324 -18.56 5.85 6.86
N SER A 325 -17.47 5.74 7.64
CA SER A 325 -16.14 6.10 7.16
C SER A 325 -15.35 4.89 6.66
N ASN A 326 -14.46 5.15 5.72
CA ASN A 326 -13.54 4.16 5.17
C ASN A 326 -12.12 4.42 5.70
N CYS A 327 -11.75 3.77 6.79
CA CYS A 327 -10.41 3.85 7.36
C CYS A 327 -9.38 2.88 6.72
N THR A 328 -9.65 2.28 5.55
CA THR A 328 -8.76 1.28 4.93
C THR A 328 -7.34 1.78 4.67
N ALA A 329 -7.14 3.08 4.47
CA ALA A 329 -5.82 3.71 4.35
C ALA A 329 -4.92 3.55 5.61
N LEU A 330 -5.51 3.14 6.74
CA LEU A 330 -4.84 2.87 8.03
C LEU A 330 -4.82 1.38 8.38
N CYS A 331 -5.27 0.51 7.48
CA CYS A 331 -4.98 -0.92 7.59
C CYS A 331 -3.51 -1.17 7.22
N PRO A 332 -2.83 -2.13 7.87
CA PRO A 332 -1.54 -2.62 7.38
C PRO A 332 -1.65 -3.07 5.91
N PRO A 333 -0.57 -2.99 5.11
CA PRO A 333 -0.56 -3.56 3.78
C PRO A 333 -0.79 -5.08 3.88
N ILE A 334 -1.87 -5.57 3.27
CA ILE A 334 -2.23 -6.98 3.31
C ILE A 334 -2.03 -7.58 1.92
N SER A 335 -1.26 -8.67 1.87
CA SER A 335 -1.06 -9.50 0.68
C SER A 335 -1.50 -10.94 0.96
N ILE A 336 -1.93 -11.64 -0.10
CA ILE A 336 -2.21 -13.08 -0.03
C ILE A 336 -0.88 -13.84 -0.14
N THR A 337 -0.63 -14.74 0.80
CA THR A 337 0.49 -15.67 0.80
C THR A 337 0.01 -17.06 0.38
N GLY A 338 0.76 -17.71 -0.52
CA GLY A 338 0.53 -19.08 -0.98
C GLY A 338 1.33 -19.39 -2.25
N PRO A 339 1.27 -20.62 -2.78
CA PRO A 339 2.04 -21.00 -3.97
C PRO A 339 1.47 -20.38 -5.25
N ALA A 340 2.36 -19.98 -6.17
CA ALA A 340 2.00 -19.45 -7.49
C ALA A 340 1.40 -20.49 -8.46
N SER A 341 1.45 -21.78 -8.11
CA SER A 341 0.89 -22.88 -8.90
C SER A 341 0.03 -23.80 -8.04
N LEU A 342 -1.16 -24.14 -8.53
CA LEU A 342 -2.17 -24.95 -7.85
C LEU A 342 -2.45 -26.22 -8.66
N CYS A 343 -1.79 -27.32 -8.30
CA CYS A 343 -2.00 -28.60 -8.97
C CYS A 343 -3.29 -29.30 -8.54
N THR A 344 -3.52 -29.48 -7.24
CA THR A 344 -4.72 -30.16 -6.69
C THR A 344 -5.38 -29.30 -5.62
N SER A 345 -4.71 -29.12 -4.48
CA SER A 345 -5.11 -28.17 -3.44
C SER A 345 -3.90 -27.50 -2.81
N ALA A 346 -4.09 -26.29 -2.28
CA ALA A 346 -3.08 -25.56 -1.52
C ALA A 346 -3.74 -24.59 -0.54
N THR A 347 -3.06 -24.30 0.56
CA THR A 347 -3.49 -23.30 1.53
C THR A 347 -3.03 -21.92 1.10
N TYR A 348 -3.96 -20.97 1.09
CA TYR A 348 -3.69 -19.55 0.96
C TYR A 348 -4.08 -18.83 2.24
N SER A 349 -3.36 -17.77 2.59
CA SER A 349 -3.61 -17.02 3.82
C SER A 349 -3.30 -15.54 3.67
N VAL A 350 -3.97 -14.74 4.51
CA VAL A 350 -3.64 -13.35 4.80
C VAL A 350 -3.39 -13.21 6.31
N PRO A 351 -2.69 -12.17 6.79
CA PRO A 351 -2.56 -11.89 8.21
C PRO A 351 -3.91 -11.90 8.94
N ALA A 352 -3.94 -12.51 10.12
CA ALA A 352 -5.12 -12.52 10.97
C ALA A 352 -5.34 -11.13 11.57
N ILE A 353 -6.55 -10.61 11.47
CA ILE A 353 -6.97 -9.30 11.99
C ILE A 353 -8.16 -9.56 12.90
N THR A 354 -8.04 -9.20 14.18
CA THR A 354 -9.09 -9.39 15.17
C THR A 354 -10.37 -8.66 14.75
N GLY A 355 -11.50 -9.37 14.72
CA GLY A 355 -12.80 -8.80 14.33
C GLY A 355 -13.00 -8.60 12.82
N ALA A 356 -12.10 -9.10 11.96
CA ALA A 356 -12.28 -9.06 10.51
C ALA A 356 -13.06 -10.28 9.98
N THR A 357 -13.86 -10.06 8.94
CA THR A 357 -14.48 -11.13 8.14
C THR A 357 -13.74 -11.29 6.80
N TYR A 358 -13.72 -12.52 6.27
CA TYR A 358 -12.90 -12.90 5.12
C TYR A 358 -13.74 -13.65 4.09
N ILE A 359 -13.91 -13.07 2.91
CA ILE A 359 -14.66 -13.66 1.80
C ILE A 359 -13.69 -13.94 0.66
N TRP A 360 -13.40 -15.23 0.42
CA TRP A 360 -12.48 -15.68 -0.63
C TRP A 360 -13.23 -16.01 -1.92
N THR A 361 -12.76 -15.49 -3.05
CA THR A 361 -13.29 -15.72 -4.39
C THR A 361 -12.17 -15.97 -5.40
N ALA A 362 -12.52 -16.48 -6.57
CA ALA A 362 -11.58 -16.76 -7.65
C ALA A 362 -12.19 -16.34 -9.00
N ILE A 363 -11.36 -15.77 -9.88
CA ILE A 363 -11.71 -15.37 -11.23
C ILE A 363 -10.77 -16.11 -12.20
N PRO A 364 -11.26 -16.88 -13.20
CA PRO A 364 -12.67 -17.10 -13.54
C PRO A 364 -13.46 -17.86 -12.47
N GLY A 365 -14.77 -17.64 -12.41
CA GLY A 365 -15.66 -18.38 -11.52
C GLY A 365 -15.61 -19.90 -11.80
N ASN A 366 -15.85 -20.71 -10.76
CA ASN A 366 -15.76 -22.18 -10.79
C ASN A 366 -14.36 -22.78 -11.10
N SER A 367 -13.30 -21.98 -11.22
CA SER A 367 -11.92 -22.47 -11.38
C SER A 367 -11.37 -23.16 -10.12
N VAL A 368 -11.73 -22.63 -8.95
CA VAL A 368 -11.25 -23.02 -7.63
C VAL A 368 -12.41 -23.00 -6.63
N THR A 369 -12.47 -23.98 -5.73
CA THR A 369 -13.35 -23.98 -4.55
C THR A 369 -12.54 -23.75 -3.27
N PHE A 370 -13.13 -23.09 -2.27
CA PHE A 370 -12.45 -22.79 -1.00
C PHE A 370 -13.11 -23.51 0.17
N SER A 371 -12.31 -24.21 0.97
CA SER A 371 -12.72 -24.87 2.21
C SER A 371 -12.03 -24.24 3.44
N GLY A 372 -12.55 -24.52 4.65
CA GLY A 372 -12.15 -23.84 5.89
C GLY A 372 -12.84 -22.47 6.07
N THR A 373 -12.43 -21.70 7.08
CA THR A 373 -13.04 -20.42 7.48
C THR A 373 -11.98 -19.39 7.90
N GLY A 374 -12.25 -18.10 7.69
CA GLY A 374 -11.41 -17.01 8.19
C GLY A 374 -10.24 -16.63 7.27
N ASN A 375 -9.14 -16.19 7.89
CA ASN A 375 -7.99 -15.58 7.22
C ASN A 375 -7.09 -16.56 6.46
N SER A 376 -7.33 -17.87 6.59
CA SER A 376 -6.65 -18.91 5.82
C SER A 376 -7.67 -19.92 5.32
N ARG A 377 -7.59 -20.28 4.04
CA ARG A 377 -8.48 -21.24 3.39
C ARG A 377 -7.70 -22.16 2.47
N THR A 378 -8.18 -23.39 2.33
CA THR A 378 -7.63 -24.34 1.36
C THR A 378 -8.36 -24.15 0.04
N ALA A 379 -7.64 -23.68 -0.96
CA ALA A 379 -8.09 -23.63 -2.34
C ALA A 379 -7.94 -25.02 -2.96
N THR A 380 -8.97 -25.52 -3.63
CA THR A 380 -8.96 -26.79 -4.37
C THR A 380 -9.32 -26.50 -5.82
N ARG A 381 -8.48 -26.97 -6.75
CA ARG A 381 -8.68 -26.82 -8.19
C ARG A 381 -9.92 -27.60 -8.62
N ASN A 382 -10.77 -27.01 -9.46
CA ASN A 382 -11.77 -27.79 -10.18
C ASN A 382 -11.06 -28.74 -11.17
N ALA A 383 -11.44 -30.02 -11.18
CA ALA A 383 -10.79 -31.05 -12.00
C ALA A 383 -10.76 -30.67 -13.50
N ASN A 384 -11.83 -30.03 -13.98
CA ASN A 384 -12.01 -29.64 -15.38
C ASN A 384 -11.40 -28.27 -15.74
N TYR A 385 -10.78 -27.56 -14.78
CA TYR A 385 -10.17 -26.26 -15.01
C TYR A 385 -8.65 -26.35 -15.13
N SER A 386 -8.06 -25.65 -16.10
CA SER A 386 -6.62 -25.37 -16.17
C SER A 386 -6.37 -24.04 -16.87
N GLY A 387 -5.46 -23.23 -16.34
CA GLY A 387 -5.20 -21.86 -16.81
C GLY A 387 -4.92 -20.88 -15.68
N ASN A 388 -4.90 -19.58 -16.01
CA ASN A 388 -4.62 -18.51 -15.06
C ASN A 388 -5.83 -18.19 -14.19
N VAL A 389 -5.64 -18.15 -12.87
CA VAL A 389 -6.67 -17.79 -11.89
C VAL A 389 -6.18 -16.63 -11.06
N THR A 390 -7.01 -15.61 -10.87
CA THR A 390 -6.81 -14.58 -9.86
C THR A 390 -7.60 -14.97 -8.62
N LEU A 391 -6.90 -15.26 -7.52
CA LEU A 391 -7.52 -15.38 -6.21
C LEU A 391 -7.73 -13.97 -5.64
N THR A 392 -8.87 -13.75 -5.00
CA THR A 392 -9.22 -12.50 -4.33
C THR A 392 -9.73 -12.82 -2.93
N VAL A 393 -9.37 -12.02 -1.93
CA VAL A 393 -10.04 -12.06 -0.63
C VAL A 393 -10.53 -10.68 -0.25
N THR A 394 -11.84 -10.54 -0.05
CA THR A 394 -12.42 -9.36 0.57
C THR A 394 -12.28 -9.50 2.08
N ILE A 395 -11.51 -8.59 2.68
CA ILE A 395 -11.29 -8.51 4.12
C ILE A 395 -12.05 -7.29 4.62
N THR A 396 -13.15 -7.52 5.32
CA THR A 396 -13.94 -6.46 5.93
C THR A 396 -13.58 -6.38 7.40
N VAL A 397 -12.96 -5.28 7.81
CA VAL A 397 -12.64 -5.01 9.22
C VAL A 397 -13.71 -4.07 9.76
N ASN A 398 -14.37 -4.48 10.86
CA ASN A 398 -15.33 -3.60 11.51
C ASN A 398 -14.63 -2.30 11.95
N GLY A 399 -15.24 -1.15 11.67
CA GLY A 399 -14.62 0.16 11.89
C GLY A 399 -13.51 0.54 10.89
N CYS A 400 -13.27 -0.22 9.82
CA CYS A 400 -12.24 0.10 8.83
C CYS A 400 -12.64 0.05 7.35
N GLY A 401 -13.78 -0.57 7.02
CA GLY A 401 -14.18 -0.83 5.64
C GLY A 401 -13.60 -2.14 5.10
N SER A 402 -13.52 -2.26 3.76
CA SER A 402 -13.12 -3.49 3.08
C SER A 402 -11.92 -3.29 2.18
N VAL A 403 -10.89 -4.14 2.32
CA VAL A 403 -9.78 -4.25 1.37
C VAL A 403 -9.90 -5.54 0.55
N THR A 404 -9.44 -5.50 -0.70
CA THR A 404 -9.56 -6.63 -1.65
C THR A 404 -8.21 -6.96 -2.29
N PRO A 405 -7.21 -7.47 -1.53
CA PRO A 405 -5.98 -7.99 -2.12
C PRO A 405 -6.25 -9.15 -3.08
N THR A 406 -5.39 -9.25 -4.10
CA THR A 406 -5.45 -10.27 -5.16
C THR A 406 -4.10 -10.98 -5.32
N LEU A 407 -4.14 -12.21 -5.85
CA LEU A 407 -2.95 -13.00 -6.18
C LEU A 407 -3.20 -13.78 -7.48
N PRO A 408 -2.46 -13.50 -8.58
CA PRO A 408 -2.49 -14.33 -9.77
C PRO A 408 -1.73 -15.65 -9.51
N ILE A 409 -2.34 -16.76 -9.90
CA ILE A 409 -1.78 -18.12 -9.86
C ILE A 409 -2.04 -18.85 -11.18
N VAL A 410 -1.30 -19.94 -11.43
CA VAL A 410 -1.63 -20.90 -12.49
C VAL A 410 -2.24 -22.15 -11.88
N ALA A 411 -3.45 -22.51 -12.29
CA ALA A 411 -4.14 -23.71 -11.86
C ALA A 411 -3.97 -24.82 -12.91
N GLY A 412 -3.51 -26.00 -12.49
CA GLY A 412 -3.25 -27.14 -13.39
C GLY A 412 -2.17 -26.84 -14.44
N THR A 413 -2.29 -27.47 -15.61
CA THR A 413 -1.39 -27.28 -16.76
C THR A 413 -2.18 -26.65 -17.90
N ALA A 414 -1.88 -25.39 -18.22
CA ALA A 414 -2.63 -24.64 -19.23
C ALA A 414 -2.59 -25.33 -20.60
N THR A 415 -3.71 -25.29 -21.32
CA THR A 415 -3.82 -25.83 -22.68
C THR A 415 -2.97 -24.98 -23.65
N PRO A 416 -2.18 -25.60 -24.56
CA PRO A 416 -1.51 -24.87 -25.62
C PRO A 416 -2.46 -24.00 -26.45
N GLY A 417 -1.94 -22.91 -27.00
CA GLY A 417 -2.68 -22.05 -27.93
C GLY A 417 -2.96 -22.72 -29.28
N PRO A 418 -3.46 -21.96 -30.27
CA PRO A 418 -3.64 -22.43 -31.64
C PRO A 418 -2.31 -22.95 -32.23
N ILE A 419 -2.34 -24.13 -32.85
CA ILE A 419 -1.17 -24.70 -33.52
C ILE A 419 -0.96 -23.96 -34.85
N SER A 420 0.16 -23.27 -34.97
CA SER A 420 0.66 -22.79 -36.27
C SER A 420 1.41 -23.91 -36.97
N TRP A 421 1.21 -24.04 -38.27
CA TRP A 421 1.84 -25.09 -39.08
C TRP A 421 2.29 -24.57 -40.44
N THR A 422 3.40 -25.11 -40.94
CA THR A 422 3.87 -24.88 -42.30
C THR A 422 4.33 -26.19 -42.95
N TRP A 423 3.89 -26.41 -44.19
CA TRP A 423 4.44 -27.48 -45.03
C TRP A 423 5.79 -27.04 -45.57
N ASN A 424 6.84 -27.80 -45.25
CA ASN A 424 8.10 -27.68 -45.97
C ASN A 424 7.98 -28.42 -47.31
N ALA A 425 8.61 -27.89 -48.37
CA ALA A 425 8.45 -28.33 -49.76
C ALA A 425 8.63 -29.86 -49.97
N PRO A 426 8.03 -30.46 -51.02
CA PRO A 426 7.33 -31.74 -50.91
C PRO A 426 8.25 -32.98 -50.74
N PRO A 427 7.81 -34.01 -49.99
CA PRO A 427 6.85 -33.98 -48.89
C PRO A 427 7.34 -34.83 -47.70
N ASN A 428 8.35 -34.38 -46.96
CA ASN A 428 8.98 -35.19 -45.90
C ASN A 428 8.71 -34.72 -44.45
N ARG A 429 8.32 -33.44 -44.23
CA ARG A 429 8.13 -32.87 -42.88
C ARG A 429 7.06 -31.77 -42.86
N VAL A 430 6.37 -31.63 -41.73
CA VAL A 430 5.57 -30.45 -41.37
C VAL A 430 6.18 -29.81 -40.13
N HIS A 431 6.35 -28.49 -40.15
CA HIS A 431 6.79 -27.74 -38.98
C HIS A 431 5.56 -27.34 -38.16
N LEU A 432 5.55 -27.66 -36.87
CA LEU A 432 4.48 -27.32 -35.93
C LEU A 432 5.02 -26.39 -34.84
N TYR A 433 4.27 -25.33 -34.52
CA TYR A 433 4.60 -24.34 -33.49
C TYR A 433 3.37 -24.04 -32.64
N VAL A 434 3.57 -23.87 -31.32
CA VAL A 434 2.63 -23.18 -30.41
C VAL A 434 3.38 -22.16 -29.58
N ASP A 435 2.70 -21.13 -29.09
CA ASP A 435 3.27 -20.23 -28.08
C ASP A 435 3.64 -21.02 -26.81
N ALA A 436 4.75 -20.63 -26.18
CA ALA A 436 5.27 -21.31 -25.00
C ALA A 436 4.27 -21.24 -23.83
N VAL A 437 3.82 -22.40 -23.37
CA VAL A 437 2.89 -22.55 -22.25
C VAL A 437 3.63 -22.31 -20.93
N PRO A 438 3.18 -21.39 -20.06
CA PRO A 438 3.80 -21.15 -18.76
C PRO A 438 3.88 -22.42 -17.91
N ASN A 439 5.06 -22.67 -17.33
CA ASN A 439 5.38 -23.84 -16.49
C ASN A 439 5.32 -25.21 -17.21
N ALA A 440 5.23 -25.25 -18.55
CA ALA A 440 5.43 -26.48 -19.30
C ALA A 440 6.92 -26.88 -19.33
N THR A 441 7.21 -28.14 -19.03
CA THR A 441 8.54 -28.75 -19.12
C THR A 441 8.74 -29.55 -20.41
N SER A 442 7.65 -29.97 -21.05
CA SER A 442 7.67 -30.61 -22.38
C SER A 442 6.31 -30.54 -23.10
N TYR A 443 6.30 -30.90 -24.38
CA TYR A 443 5.15 -30.89 -25.28
C TYR A 443 5.01 -32.25 -25.95
N GLN A 444 3.83 -32.86 -25.85
CA GLN A 444 3.48 -34.13 -26.49
C GLN A 444 2.76 -33.85 -27.81
N TRP A 445 3.32 -34.29 -28.94
CA TRP A 445 2.82 -34.00 -30.29
C TRP A 445 2.15 -35.22 -30.92
N TYR A 446 0.99 -35.00 -31.51
CA TYR A 446 0.10 -36.04 -32.04
C TYR A 446 -0.15 -35.85 -33.54
N LEU A 447 -0.29 -36.96 -34.26
CA LEU A 447 -0.78 -37.01 -35.64
C LEU A 447 -1.97 -37.98 -35.67
N ASN A 448 -3.14 -37.51 -36.11
CA ASN A 448 -4.39 -38.27 -36.16
C ASN A 448 -4.66 -39.02 -34.84
N GLY A 449 -4.51 -38.32 -33.70
CA GLY A 449 -4.69 -38.85 -32.35
C GLY A 449 -3.56 -39.77 -31.83
N THR A 450 -2.57 -40.11 -32.66
CA THR A 450 -1.43 -40.96 -32.27
C THR A 450 -0.24 -40.11 -31.83
N LEU A 451 0.29 -40.34 -30.62
CA LEU A 451 1.50 -39.67 -30.13
C LEU A 451 2.70 -39.99 -31.04
N LYS A 452 3.43 -38.96 -31.45
CA LYS A 452 4.61 -39.05 -32.33
C LYS A 452 5.91 -38.68 -31.64
N SER A 453 5.89 -37.69 -30.75
CA SER A 453 7.08 -37.24 -30.02
C SER A 453 6.72 -36.51 -28.73
N THR A 454 7.67 -36.42 -27.81
CA THR A 454 7.65 -35.52 -26.67
C THR A 454 8.91 -34.64 -26.74
N THR A 455 8.74 -33.32 -26.88
CA THR A 455 9.84 -32.35 -27.03
C THR A 455 9.93 -31.44 -25.82
N SER A 456 11.12 -30.94 -25.48
CA SER A 456 11.26 -29.82 -24.53
C SER A 456 10.93 -28.46 -25.17
N SER A 457 11.08 -28.34 -26.49
CA SER A 457 10.69 -27.16 -27.28
C SER A 457 9.19 -27.10 -27.55
N ASN A 458 8.66 -25.89 -27.66
CA ASN A 458 7.32 -25.56 -28.16
C ASN A 458 7.17 -25.67 -29.70
N THR A 459 8.21 -26.17 -30.38
CA THR A 459 8.20 -26.53 -31.81
C THR A 459 8.50 -28.00 -32.03
N TYR A 460 8.00 -28.53 -33.15
CA TYR A 460 8.31 -29.89 -33.61
C TYR A 460 8.23 -30.01 -35.14
N ASP A 461 9.33 -30.45 -35.75
CA ASP A 461 9.35 -30.91 -37.14
C ASP A 461 8.89 -32.37 -37.20
N LEU A 462 7.60 -32.59 -37.44
CA LEU A 462 7.02 -33.93 -37.58
C LEU A 462 7.42 -34.53 -38.93
N PRO A 463 8.19 -35.64 -38.97
CA PRO A 463 8.44 -36.37 -40.21
C PRO A 463 7.17 -37.08 -40.68
N MET A 464 6.78 -36.80 -41.92
CA MET A 464 5.64 -37.42 -42.59
C MET A 464 6.16 -38.62 -43.39
N SER A 465 6.43 -39.73 -42.72
CA SER A 465 6.96 -40.95 -43.34
C SER A 465 5.87 -42.02 -43.53
N GLY A 466 5.75 -42.52 -44.77
CA GLY A 466 4.79 -43.54 -45.18
C GLY A 466 3.48 -42.96 -45.74
N ASN A 467 3.11 -43.37 -46.96
CA ASN A 467 1.85 -43.06 -47.67
C ASN A 467 1.19 -41.72 -47.33
N VAL A 468 1.95 -40.63 -47.50
CA VAL A 468 1.42 -39.28 -47.38
C VAL A 468 0.68 -38.94 -48.68
N SER A 469 -0.61 -39.29 -48.78
CA SER A 469 -1.38 -38.95 -49.97
C SER A 469 -1.60 -37.43 -50.02
N CYS A 470 -1.16 -36.81 -51.11
CA CYS A 470 -1.35 -35.39 -51.36
C CYS A 470 -2.86 -35.07 -51.47
N GLY A 471 -3.31 -33.93 -50.97
CA GLY A 471 -4.73 -33.62 -50.84
C GLY A 471 -5.44 -34.25 -49.63
N ASN A 472 -4.81 -35.16 -48.86
CA ASN A 472 -5.42 -35.67 -47.63
C ASN A 472 -5.46 -34.60 -46.53
N PHE A 473 -6.45 -34.76 -45.65
CA PHE A 473 -6.60 -34.01 -44.41
C PHE A 473 -5.88 -34.72 -43.26
N TYR A 474 -5.11 -33.98 -42.46
CA TYR A 474 -4.42 -34.45 -41.27
C TYR A 474 -4.85 -33.63 -40.05
N TYR A 475 -4.97 -34.30 -38.89
CA TYR A 475 -5.13 -33.66 -37.60
C TYR A 475 -3.80 -33.66 -36.85
N PHE A 476 -3.27 -32.48 -36.54
CA PHE A 476 -2.14 -32.32 -35.64
C PHE A 476 -2.66 -31.94 -34.25
N GLY A 477 -2.12 -32.55 -33.20
CA GLY A 477 -2.48 -32.28 -31.81
C GLY A 477 -1.26 -31.98 -30.96
N VAL A 478 -1.43 -31.21 -29.89
CA VAL A 478 -0.38 -30.96 -28.90
C VAL A 478 -0.93 -30.81 -27.48
N LYS A 479 -0.23 -31.40 -26.52
CA LYS A 479 -0.46 -31.22 -25.07
C LYS A 479 0.80 -30.69 -24.41
N ALA A 480 0.66 -29.70 -23.53
CA ALA A 480 1.73 -29.30 -22.63
C ALA A 480 1.80 -30.27 -21.45
N VAL A 481 3.01 -30.55 -20.97
CA VAL A 481 3.28 -31.32 -19.75
C VAL A 481 4.02 -30.40 -18.80
N GLY A 482 3.52 -30.24 -17.58
CA GLY A 482 4.15 -29.45 -16.53
C GLY A 482 4.18 -30.20 -15.20
N SER A 483 4.61 -29.53 -14.13
CA SER A 483 4.64 -30.09 -12.77
C SER A 483 3.27 -30.54 -12.25
N CYS A 484 2.17 -29.98 -12.77
CA CYS A 484 0.80 -30.35 -12.43
C CYS A 484 0.19 -31.44 -13.36
N GLY A 485 0.99 -32.06 -14.23
CA GLY A 485 0.56 -33.10 -15.18
C GLY A 485 0.40 -32.59 -16.61
N THR A 486 -0.33 -33.36 -17.43
CA THR A 486 -0.57 -33.06 -18.86
C THR A 486 -1.84 -32.22 -19.05
N SER A 487 -1.80 -31.25 -19.96
CA SER A 487 -2.93 -30.40 -20.36
C SER A 487 -3.99 -31.15 -21.19
N GLN A 488 -5.09 -30.47 -21.49
CA GLN A 488 -5.96 -30.84 -22.61
C GLN A 488 -5.22 -30.70 -23.96
N GLU A 489 -5.75 -31.35 -25.00
CA GLU A 489 -5.21 -31.27 -26.36
C GLU A 489 -5.66 -30.00 -27.07
N SER A 490 -4.71 -29.20 -27.55
CA SER A 490 -4.97 -28.27 -28.65
C SER A 490 -4.81 -29.05 -29.96
N TYR A 491 -5.66 -28.80 -30.95
CA TYR A 491 -5.59 -29.49 -32.24
C TYR A 491 -5.89 -28.55 -33.41
N VAL A 492 -5.32 -28.86 -34.57
CA VAL A 492 -5.56 -28.17 -35.84
C VAL A 492 -5.72 -29.19 -36.97
N GLY A 493 -6.62 -28.90 -37.88
CA GLY A 493 -6.77 -29.64 -39.12
C GLY A 493 -6.04 -28.95 -40.26
N ALA A 494 -5.31 -29.72 -41.07
CA ALA A 494 -4.57 -29.22 -42.22
C ALA A 494 -4.74 -30.14 -43.42
N THR A 495 -5.18 -29.58 -44.55
CA THR A 495 -5.12 -30.28 -45.84
C THR A 495 -3.71 -30.15 -46.41
N MET A 496 -3.10 -31.26 -46.81
CA MET A 496 -1.85 -31.23 -47.56
C MET A 496 -2.12 -30.73 -48.99
N PRO A 497 -1.29 -29.82 -49.55
CA PRO A 497 -1.39 -29.41 -50.95
C PRO A 497 -1.40 -30.60 -51.94
N SER A 498 -1.97 -30.40 -53.13
CA SER A 498 -1.84 -31.36 -54.23
C SER A 498 -0.38 -31.43 -54.71
N CYS A 499 0.06 -32.59 -55.19
CA CYS A 499 1.42 -32.82 -55.67
C CYS A 499 1.58 -32.57 -57.19
N ASP A 500 0.72 -31.73 -57.78
CA ASP A 500 0.70 -31.45 -59.22
C ASP A 500 1.75 -30.40 -59.62
N GLU A 501 3.02 -30.79 -59.66
CA GLU A 501 4.05 -30.00 -60.35
C GLU A 501 4.88 -30.85 -61.33
N GLY A 502 4.88 -30.40 -62.59
CA GLY A 502 5.61 -31.03 -63.69
C GLY A 502 5.91 -30.06 -64.82
N LEU A 503 6.14 -28.79 -64.49
CA LEU A 503 6.48 -27.69 -65.41
C LEU A 503 7.55 -26.81 -64.76
N MET A 504 8.78 -26.87 -65.26
CA MET A 504 9.87 -25.98 -64.88
C MET A 504 10.07 -24.89 -65.94
N ILE A 505 10.35 -23.67 -65.48
CA ILE A 505 10.55 -22.47 -66.31
C ILE A 505 11.83 -21.80 -65.83
N SER A 506 12.83 -21.66 -66.70
CA SER A 506 14.17 -21.16 -66.32
C SER A 506 14.90 -20.45 -67.48
N PRO A 507 15.70 -19.40 -67.24
CA PRO A 507 15.73 -18.61 -66.00
C PRO A 507 14.40 -17.87 -65.76
N ASN A 508 14.20 -17.38 -64.55
CA ASN A 508 13.08 -16.51 -64.19
C ASN A 508 13.56 -15.55 -63.08
N PRO A 509 13.76 -14.24 -63.34
CA PRO A 509 13.45 -13.53 -64.59
C PRO A 509 14.23 -14.04 -65.83
N ALA A 510 13.64 -13.85 -67.00
CA ALA A 510 14.25 -14.14 -68.29
C ALA A 510 14.40 -12.87 -69.13
N ALA A 511 15.51 -12.75 -69.86
CA ALA A 511 15.69 -11.72 -70.88
C ALA A 511 15.10 -12.23 -72.22
N ASP A 512 15.93 -12.46 -73.23
CA ASP A 512 15.50 -12.74 -74.60
C ASP A 512 14.92 -14.16 -74.82
N ASN A 513 15.18 -15.10 -73.90
CA ASN A 513 14.81 -16.50 -74.05
C ASN A 513 14.51 -17.17 -72.69
N VAL A 514 13.53 -18.07 -72.69
CA VAL A 514 13.24 -18.97 -71.57
C VAL A 514 13.29 -20.44 -72.02
N LYS A 515 13.92 -21.30 -71.22
CA LYS A 515 13.83 -22.76 -71.30
C LYS A 515 12.62 -23.22 -70.48
N VAL A 516 11.75 -23.99 -71.11
CA VAL A 516 10.57 -24.61 -70.49
C VAL A 516 10.72 -26.12 -70.57
N GLU A 517 10.50 -26.82 -69.45
CA GLU A 517 10.81 -28.24 -69.29
C GLU A 517 9.70 -28.97 -68.53
N LEU A 518 9.24 -30.11 -69.06
CA LEU A 518 8.31 -31.01 -68.41
C LEU A 518 9.07 -32.19 -67.80
N SER A 519 9.40 -32.10 -66.51
CA SER A 519 10.06 -33.19 -65.79
C SER A 519 9.06 -34.32 -65.46
N ALA A 520 9.48 -35.57 -65.68
CA ALA A 520 8.77 -36.77 -65.24
C ALA A 520 9.31 -37.33 -63.91
N ALA A 521 10.34 -36.70 -63.32
CA ALA A 521 11.07 -37.20 -62.17
C ALA A 521 10.48 -36.69 -60.84
N ASN A 522 9.36 -37.27 -60.41
CA ASN A 522 9.00 -37.44 -58.98
C ASN A 522 7.81 -38.40 -58.74
N VAL A 523 7.66 -39.45 -59.56
CA VAL A 523 6.70 -40.54 -59.28
C VAL A 523 7.43 -41.77 -58.73
N THR A 524 7.60 -41.81 -57.41
CA THR A 524 7.97 -43.05 -56.70
C THR A 524 6.76 -43.98 -56.59
N ILE A 525 6.64 -44.88 -57.57
CA ILE A 525 5.89 -46.15 -57.53
C ILE A 525 4.46 -46.07 -56.96
N ALA A 526 3.56 -45.46 -57.73
CA ALA A 526 2.17 -45.91 -57.81
C ALA A 526 1.72 -45.85 -59.29
N ALA A 527 0.98 -46.86 -59.75
CA ALA A 527 0.53 -47.04 -61.14
C ALA A 527 1.65 -47.14 -62.20
N LYS A 528 2.28 -48.33 -62.32
CA LYS A 528 2.80 -48.79 -63.62
C LYS A 528 1.62 -49.14 -64.53
N THR A 529 1.16 -48.19 -65.33
CA THR A 529 0.42 -48.46 -66.58
C THR A 529 1.23 -47.94 -67.76
N ASN A 530 1.28 -48.73 -68.83
CA ASN A 530 2.26 -48.55 -69.90
C ASN A 530 1.97 -47.29 -70.76
N SER A 531 2.64 -46.18 -70.49
CA SER A 531 3.02 -45.21 -71.52
C SER A 531 4.25 -44.41 -71.09
N SER A 532 5.45 -44.94 -71.38
CA SER A 532 6.72 -44.20 -71.25
C SER A 532 6.89 -43.21 -72.41
N THR A 533 5.95 -42.29 -72.53
CA THR A 533 6.01 -41.15 -73.46
C THR A 533 6.23 -39.91 -72.63
N THR A 534 7.49 -39.46 -72.54
CA THR A 534 7.87 -38.21 -71.88
C THR A 534 6.95 -37.09 -72.38
N ALA A 535 6.27 -36.38 -71.46
CA ALA A 535 5.30 -35.35 -71.83
C ALA A 535 6.01 -34.30 -72.71
N ALA A 536 5.57 -34.19 -73.95
CA ALA A 536 6.33 -33.51 -74.98
C ALA A 536 5.64 -32.21 -75.38
N ILE A 537 6.31 -31.08 -75.18
CA ILE A 537 5.77 -29.74 -75.39
C ILE A 537 5.45 -29.55 -76.87
N ARG A 538 4.17 -29.32 -77.17
CA ARG A 538 3.62 -29.08 -78.51
C ARG A 538 3.30 -27.61 -78.75
N GLU A 539 2.86 -26.91 -77.71
CA GLU A 539 2.51 -25.50 -77.79
C GLU A 539 2.85 -24.76 -76.50
N VAL A 540 3.36 -23.54 -76.62
CA VAL A 540 3.52 -22.59 -75.52
C VAL A 540 2.78 -21.30 -75.86
N VAL A 541 2.04 -20.78 -74.90
CA VAL A 541 1.28 -19.53 -75.01
C VAL A 541 1.67 -18.63 -73.85
N VAL A 542 2.02 -17.38 -74.14
CA VAL A 542 2.34 -16.36 -73.13
C VAL A 542 1.25 -15.30 -73.15
N TYR A 543 0.68 -15.06 -71.98
CA TYR A 543 -0.37 -14.08 -71.72
C TYR A 543 0.22 -12.94 -70.88
N ASP A 544 -0.17 -11.70 -71.16
CA ASP A 544 0.13 -10.59 -70.26
C ASP A 544 -0.72 -10.65 -68.97
N LYS A 545 -0.46 -9.73 -68.04
CA LYS A 545 -1.22 -9.57 -66.79
C LYS A 545 -2.71 -9.23 -66.95
N LEU A 546 -3.18 -8.94 -68.17
CA LEU A 546 -4.59 -8.71 -68.50
C LEU A 546 -5.22 -9.94 -69.18
N GLY A 547 -4.49 -11.05 -69.32
CA GLY A 547 -4.97 -12.27 -69.97
C GLY A 547 -4.98 -12.21 -71.50
N VAL A 548 -4.31 -11.23 -72.12
CA VAL A 548 -4.19 -11.13 -73.58
C VAL A 548 -3.00 -11.96 -74.06
N VAL A 549 -3.21 -12.84 -75.05
CA VAL A 549 -2.13 -13.61 -75.68
C VAL A 549 -1.16 -12.66 -76.37
N ARG A 550 0.10 -12.65 -75.91
CA ARG A 550 1.19 -11.88 -76.51
C ARG A 550 2.13 -12.72 -77.36
N LEU A 551 2.28 -14.00 -77.04
CA LEU A 551 3.07 -14.95 -77.82
C LEU A 551 2.37 -16.31 -77.87
N ARG A 552 2.40 -16.97 -79.04
CA ARG A 552 1.93 -18.34 -79.22
C ARG A 552 2.91 -19.07 -80.14
N LYS A 553 3.58 -20.10 -79.62
CA LYS A 553 4.57 -20.90 -80.35
C LYS A 553 4.14 -22.35 -80.37
N LYS A 554 3.86 -22.88 -81.56
CA LYS A 554 3.68 -24.31 -81.81
C LYS A 554 5.00 -24.94 -82.26
N PHE A 555 5.24 -26.17 -81.85
CA PHE A 555 6.46 -26.93 -82.13
C PHE A 555 6.13 -28.14 -83.01
N SER A 556 6.83 -28.26 -84.13
CA SER A 556 6.67 -29.37 -85.09
C SER A 556 7.31 -30.68 -84.61
N GLN A 557 8.36 -30.59 -83.79
CA GLN A 557 8.95 -31.70 -83.07
C GLN A 557 8.61 -31.57 -81.58
N ALA A 558 7.97 -32.60 -81.04
CA ALA A 558 7.53 -32.62 -79.64
C ALA A 558 8.70 -33.11 -78.76
N ASN A 559 9.25 -32.21 -77.94
CA ASN A 559 10.33 -32.49 -76.99
C ASN A 559 9.89 -32.13 -75.56
N ALA A 560 10.41 -32.83 -74.55
CA ALA A 560 10.15 -32.52 -73.14
C ALA A 560 10.74 -31.18 -72.68
N VAL A 561 11.69 -30.63 -73.45
CA VAL A 561 12.31 -29.32 -73.27
C VAL A 561 12.11 -28.50 -74.54
N GLN A 562 11.72 -27.24 -74.40
CA GLN A 562 11.70 -26.26 -75.49
C GLN A 562 12.27 -24.92 -75.02
N THR A 563 12.89 -24.18 -75.93
CA THR A 563 13.27 -22.78 -75.69
C THR A 563 12.31 -21.86 -76.43
N VAL A 564 11.77 -20.87 -75.73
CA VAL A 564 10.86 -19.85 -76.27
C VAL A 564 11.57 -18.50 -76.18
N SER A 565 11.71 -17.82 -77.31
CA SER A 565 12.22 -16.45 -77.32
C SER A 565 11.13 -15.49 -76.85
N LEU A 566 11.50 -14.57 -75.96
CA LEU A 566 10.65 -13.55 -75.36
C LEU A 566 11.07 -12.13 -75.78
N SER A 567 12.08 -11.97 -76.65
CA SER A 567 12.66 -10.68 -77.06
C SER A 567 11.72 -9.68 -77.73
N SER A 568 10.47 -10.07 -78.00
CA SER A 568 9.41 -9.20 -78.51
C SER A 568 8.42 -8.74 -77.42
N LEU A 569 8.64 -9.11 -76.15
CA LEU A 569 7.79 -8.80 -75.01
C LEU A 569 8.45 -7.70 -74.16
N PRO A 570 7.76 -6.61 -73.80
CA PRO A 570 8.29 -5.63 -72.85
C PRO A 570 8.60 -6.22 -71.47
N ASN A 571 9.39 -5.50 -70.66
CA ASN A 571 9.68 -5.89 -69.28
C ASN A 571 8.39 -5.84 -68.42
N ASP A 572 7.83 -7.00 -68.07
CA ASP A 572 6.59 -7.15 -67.27
C ASP A 572 6.46 -8.58 -66.71
N VAL A 573 5.40 -8.84 -65.93
CA VAL A 573 5.03 -10.18 -65.47
C VAL A 573 4.01 -10.82 -66.41
N TYR A 574 4.31 -12.04 -66.85
CA TYR A 574 3.52 -12.82 -67.79
C TYR A 574 3.10 -14.17 -67.21
N THR A 575 1.98 -14.70 -67.73
CA THR A 575 1.55 -16.09 -67.47
C THR A 575 1.90 -16.94 -68.69
N LEU A 576 2.68 -18.01 -68.48
CA LEU A 576 3.12 -18.93 -69.52
C LEU A 576 2.38 -20.25 -69.37
N GLN A 577 1.68 -20.67 -70.43
CA GLN A 577 0.97 -21.95 -70.51
C GLN A 577 1.62 -22.89 -71.52
N VAL A 578 1.69 -24.17 -71.19
CA VAL A 578 2.34 -25.23 -71.97
C VAL A 578 1.36 -26.37 -72.20
N PHE A 579 1.24 -26.81 -73.46
CA PHE A 579 0.41 -27.93 -73.87
C PHE A 579 1.28 -29.12 -74.31
N ASP A 580 1.03 -30.30 -73.73
CA ASP A 580 1.73 -31.56 -74.06
C ASP A 580 1.00 -32.40 -75.13
N GLY A 581 -0.20 -31.98 -75.54
CA GLY A 581 -1.09 -32.73 -76.43
C GLY A 581 -2.32 -33.32 -75.74
N GLN A 582 -2.37 -33.30 -74.41
CA GLN A 582 -3.53 -33.73 -73.62
C GLN A 582 -3.95 -32.66 -72.60
N THR A 583 -2.99 -32.02 -71.93
CA THR A 583 -3.23 -31.09 -70.81
C THR A 583 -2.49 -29.78 -70.98
N TRP A 584 -3.06 -28.71 -70.43
CA TRP A 584 -2.42 -27.40 -70.31
C TRP A 584 -1.88 -27.23 -68.88
N ARG A 585 -0.60 -26.85 -68.77
CA ARG A 585 0.10 -26.55 -67.52
C ARG A 585 0.45 -25.06 -67.50
N THR A 586 0.36 -24.41 -66.34
CA THR A 586 0.54 -22.96 -66.22
C THR A 586 1.67 -22.63 -65.25
N GLY A 587 2.52 -21.68 -65.60
CA GLY A 587 3.51 -21.07 -64.70
C GLY A 587 3.58 -19.55 -64.91
N LYS A 588 4.30 -18.85 -64.03
CA LYS A 588 4.53 -17.40 -64.13
C LYS A 588 5.97 -17.12 -64.51
N ILE A 589 6.19 -16.06 -65.29
CA ILE A 589 7.51 -15.60 -65.70
C ILE A 589 7.60 -14.07 -65.67
N VAL A 590 8.75 -13.55 -65.24
CA VAL A 590 9.10 -12.13 -65.35
C VAL A 590 10.02 -11.97 -66.56
N VAL A 591 9.68 -11.05 -67.46
CA VAL A 591 10.56 -10.67 -68.58
C VAL A 591 11.35 -9.42 -68.18
N GLN A 592 12.66 -9.44 -68.41
CA GLN A 592 13.56 -8.33 -68.14
C GLN A 592 14.77 -8.35 -69.09
N HIS A 593 14.73 -7.52 -70.13
CA HIS A 593 15.87 -7.13 -70.96
C HIS A 593 16.75 -6.10 -70.23
#